data_AF-A0A165NIH8-F1
#
_entry.id   AF-A0A165NIH8-F1
#
_cell.length_a   1.000
_cell.length_b   1.000
_cell.length_c   1.000
_cell.angle_alpha   90.00
_cell.angle_beta   90.00
_cell.angle_gamma   90.00
#
_symmetry.space_group_name_H-M   'P 1'
#
loop_
_entity.id
_entity.type
_entity.pdbx_description
1 polymer ?
#
loop_
_entity_poly.entity_id
_entity_poly.type
_entity_poly.pdbx_seq_one_letter_code
_entity_poly.pdbx_strand_id
1 'polypeptide(L)'
;ASRLNLQHTNLLRAVDGNLVLAPLQLQSDDNVLECATGTGIWLLQLLSKTQAEVSFTGIDLSPHLFPPTRTIPPNATFLTQSILSLPPDWSNKFALIHQRLLIAALRTTEWPLVADNYFRALRPGGWVQFCEVDPPGCMSVGPATARVRGMQRELMRKRGLDWECATHLPGWLANSGFVHVETVMRKVPVGARAGDGDNNYTEACVGMFLALTVTMLAAEIVVDEGQYIDAVKNMREEWDTVDNAHVPFHWIWAQKPFQC
;
A
#
# COMPACT_ATOMS: atom_id res chain seq x y z
N ALA A 1 -10.97 -11.04 2.78
CA ALA A 1 -11.38 -9.69 3.21
C ALA A 1 -10.82 -9.30 4.59
N SER A 2 -11.04 -10.09 5.66
CA SER A 2 -10.73 -9.67 7.06
C SER A 2 -9.31 -9.19 7.30
N ARG A 3 -8.29 -9.85 6.73
CA ARG A 3 -6.88 -9.43 6.85
C ARG A 3 -6.59 -8.07 6.21
N LEU A 4 -7.17 -7.75 5.04
CA LEU A 4 -7.00 -6.44 4.40
C LEU A 4 -7.68 -5.32 5.19
N ASN A 5 -8.84 -5.60 5.77
CA ASN A 5 -9.56 -4.62 6.57
C ASN A 5 -8.82 -4.32 7.89
N LEU A 6 -8.24 -5.34 8.54
CA LEU A 6 -7.38 -5.15 9.69
C LEU A 6 -6.11 -4.34 9.34
N GLN A 7 -5.49 -4.61 8.19
CA GLN A 7 -4.36 -3.83 7.70
C GLN A 7 -4.75 -2.36 7.47
N HIS A 8 -5.93 -2.09 6.88
CA HIS A 8 -6.43 -0.74 6.72
C HIS A 8 -6.58 0.00 8.06
N THR A 9 -7.22 -0.63 9.05
CA THR A 9 -7.40 -0.02 10.38
C THR A 9 -6.06 0.35 11.03
N ASN A 10 -5.06 -0.53 10.96
CA ASN A 10 -3.74 -0.27 11.55
C ASN A 10 -2.98 0.85 10.82
N LEU A 11 -2.99 0.85 9.48
CA LEU A 11 -2.35 1.91 8.69
C LEU A 11 -3.01 3.26 8.92
N LEU A 12 -4.34 3.30 8.98
CA LEU A 12 -5.07 4.55 9.20
C LEU A 12 -4.80 5.15 10.58
N ARG A 13 -4.68 4.32 11.61
CA ARG A 13 -4.30 4.75 12.96
C ARG A 13 -2.90 5.35 13.00
N ALA A 14 -1.95 4.81 12.23
CA ALA A 14 -0.58 5.31 12.17
C ALA A 14 -0.46 6.74 11.62
N VAL A 15 -1.51 7.22 10.95
CA VAL A 15 -1.63 8.58 10.42
C VAL A 15 -2.81 9.33 11.05
N ASP A 16 -3.13 9.02 12.31
CA ASP A 16 -4.10 9.72 13.14
C ASP A 16 -5.51 9.80 12.54
N GLY A 17 -5.91 8.79 11.76
CA GLY A 17 -7.22 8.77 11.12
C GLY A 17 -7.30 9.48 9.76
N ASN A 18 -6.20 10.06 9.28
CA ASN A 18 -6.18 10.81 8.02
C ASN A 18 -6.07 9.87 6.81
N LEU A 19 -7.08 9.89 5.93
CA LEU A 19 -7.08 9.10 4.70
C LEU A 19 -6.27 9.74 3.58
N VAL A 20 -6.20 11.07 3.57
CA VAL A 20 -5.49 11.89 2.59
C VAL A 20 -4.57 12.85 3.37
N LEU A 21 -3.27 12.72 3.16
CA LEU A 21 -2.22 13.52 3.78
C LEU A 21 -1.77 14.67 2.88
N ALA A 22 -1.97 14.54 1.57
CA ALA A 22 -1.78 15.63 0.63
C ALA A 22 -2.68 16.81 1.02
N PRO A 23 -2.24 18.07 0.81
CA PRO A 23 -3.02 19.27 1.09
C PRO A 23 -4.11 19.48 0.02
N LEU A 24 -5.04 18.53 -0.08
CA LEU A 24 -6.15 18.49 -1.03
C LEU A 24 -7.47 18.57 -0.29
N GLN A 25 -8.35 19.47 -0.73
CA GLN A 25 -9.75 19.49 -0.36
C GLN A 25 -10.57 19.11 -1.58
N LEU A 26 -11.24 17.97 -1.53
CA LEU A 26 -12.11 17.51 -2.60
C LEU A 26 -13.30 18.46 -2.77
N GLN A 27 -13.56 18.85 -4.02
CA GLN A 27 -14.67 19.70 -4.42
C GLN A 27 -15.75 18.89 -5.15
N SER A 28 -16.93 19.46 -5.35
CA SER A 28 -17.93 18.84 -6.22
C SER A 28 -17.37 18.67 -7.63
N ASP A 29 -17.78 17.59 -8.30
CA ASP A 29 -17.31 17.14 -9.61
C ASP A 29 -15.86 16.60 -9.65
N ASP A 30 -15.15 16.56 -8.51
CA ASP A 30 -13.87 15.86 -8.44
C ASP A 30 -14.05 14.35 -8.64
N ASN A 31 -13.00 13.72 -9.16
CA ASN A 31 -12.92 12.28 -9.36
C ASN A 31 -11.75 11.71 -8.53
N VAL A 32 -11.99 10.64 -7.79
CA VAL A 32 -10.98 9.91 -7.01
C VAL A 32 -10.79 8.52 -7.59
N LEU A 33 -9.53 8.10 -7.75
CA LEU A 33 -9.16 6.75 -8.17
C LEU A 33 -8.39 6.04 -7.05
N GLU A 34 -8.87 4.88 -6.61
CA GLU A 34 -8.06 3.94 -5.83
C GLU A 34 -7.57 2.80 -6.76
N CYS A 35 -6.26 2.70 -6.86
CA CYS A 35 -5.55 1.69 -7.64
C CYS A 35 -5.19 0.48 -6.78
N ALA A 36 -5.43 -0.72 -7.31
CA ALA A 36 -5.33 -1.99 -6.58
C ALA A 36 -6.16 -1.98 -5.28
N THR A 37 -7.45 -1.63 -5.45
CA THR A 37 -8.37 -1.31 -4.35
C THR A 37 -8.68 -2.50 -3.44
N GLY A 38 -8.50 -3.74 -3.90
CA GLY A 38 -8.83 -4.94 -3.14
C GLY A 38 -10.28 -4.95 -2.67
N THR A 39 -10.50 -4.74 -1.35
CA THR A 39 -11.84 -4.70 -0.76
C THR A 39 -12.57 -3.37 -0.96
N GLY A 40 -11.91 -2.32 -1.46
CA GLY A 40 -12.49 -0.99 -1.55
C GLY A 40 -12.58 -0.24 -0.22
N ILE A 41 -12.05 -0.80 0.87
CA ILE A 41 -12.29 -0.24 2.21
C ILE A 41 -11.79 1.20 2.36
N TRP A 42 -10.64 1.55 1.78
CA TRP A 42 -10.13 2.91 1.85
C TRP A 42 -10.99 3.87 1.01
N LEU A 43 -11.32 3.49 -0.23
CA LEU A 43 -12.17 4.28 -1.12
C LEU A 43 -13.55 4.54 -0.49
N LEU A 44 -14.20 3.49 0.03
CA LEU A 44 -15.52 3.57 0.65
C LEU A 44 -15.50 4.39 1.95
N GLN A 45 -14.40 4.35 2.71
CA GLN A 45 -14.26 5.17 3.91
C GLN A 45 -13.99 6.64 3.58
N LEU A 46 -13.25 6.93 2.52
CA LEU A 46 -13.09 8.30 2.04
C LEU A 46 -14.42 8.86 1.54
N LEU A 47 -15.16 8.06 0.77
CA LEU A 47 -16.49 8.40 0.29
C LEU A 47 -17.43 8.75 1.45
N SER A 48 -17.51 7.91 2.50
CA SER A 48 -18.41 8.17 3.63
C SER A 48 -18.07 9.41 4.46
N LYS A 49 -16.84 9.93 4.33
CA LYS A 49 -16.38 11.17 4.97
C LYS A 49 -16.45 12.40 4.06
N THR A 50 -16.73 12.22 2.77
CA THR A 50 -16.75 13.29 1.78
C THR A 50 -18.14 13.91 1.71
N GLN A 51 -18.24 15.22 1.94
CA GLN A 51 -19.51 15.94 1.88
C GLN A 51 -19.85 16.47 0.49
N ALA A 52 -18.83 16.71 -0.34
CA ALA A 52 -19.00 17.18 -1.72
C ALA A 52 -19.45 16.06 -2.66
N GLU A 53 -20.04 16.43 -3.79
CA GLU A 53 -20.48 15.49 -4.83
C GLU A 53 -19.28 14.99 -5.65
N VAL A 54 -18.62 13.95 -5.14
CA VAL A 54 -17.40 13.37 -5.72
C VAL A 54 -17.68 11.97 -6.27
N SER A 55 -17.08 11.66 -7.41
CA SER A 55 -17.13 10.32 -8.01
C SER A 55 -15.90 9.49 -7.61
N PHE A 56 -16.12 8.26 -7.16
CA PHE A 56 -15.09 7.35 -6.68
C PHE A 56 -14.97 6.14 -7.60
N THR A 57 -13.74 5.83 -8.04
CA THR A 57 -13.44 4.66 -8.87
C THR A 57 -12.41 3.79 -8.16
N GLY A 58 -12.73 2.53 -7.88
CA GLY A 58 -11.78 1.52 -7.42
C GLY A 58 -11.41 0.58 -8.55
N ILE A 59 -10.13 0.34 -8.78
CA ILE A 59 -9.68 -0.63 -9.78
C ILE A 59 -8.79 -1.71 -9.18
N ASP A 60 -8.94 -2.93 -9.66
CA ASP A 60 -8.08 -4.06 -9.32
C ASP A 60 -8.00 -5.04 -10.50
N LEU A 61 -6.95 -5.84 -10.58
CA LEU A 61 -6.87 -6.92 -11.57
C LEU A 61 -7.82 -8.07 -11.23
N SER A 62 -8.19 -8.21 -9.96
CA SER A 62 -8.99 -9.34 -9.50
C SER A 62 -10.26 -8.89 -8.77
N PRO A 63 -11.45 -9.08 -9.36
CA PRO A 63 -12.70 -8.57 -8.80
C PRO A 63 -13.21 -9.35 -7.59
N HIS A 64 -12.58 -10.48 -7.25
CA HIS A 64 -13.03 -11.40 -6.18
C HIS A 64 -13.16 -10.77 -4.79
N LEU A 65 -12.47 -9.64 -4.53
CA LEU A 65 -12.53 -8.93 -3.26
C LEU A 65 -13.42 -7.69 -3.31
N PHE A 66 -13.97 -7.32 -4.47
CA PHE A 66 -14.83 -6.16 -4.58
C PHE A 66 -16.02 -6.26 -3.62
N PRO A 67 -16.49 -5.11 -3.12
CA PRO A 67 -17.72 -5.08 -2.33
C PRO A 67 -18.88 -5.66 -3.16
N PRO A 68 -19.84 -6.35 -2.51
CA PRO A 68 -21.04 -6.82 -3.20
C PRO A 68 -21.73 -5.65 -3.90
N THR A 69 -22.15 -5.82 -5.16
CA THR A 69 -22.73 -4.75 -5.98
C THR A 69 -23.88 -4.01 -5.32
N ARG A 70 -24.73 -4.71 -4.57
CA ARG A 70 -25.84 -4.11 -3.80
C ARG A 70 -25.42 -3.17 -2.65
N THR A 71 -24.15 -3.19 -2.27
CA THR A 71 -23.58 -2.38 -1.17
C THR A 71 -22.76 -1.19 -1.67
N ILE A 72 -22.56 -1.09 -2.99
CA ILE A 72 -21.78 -0.02 -3.59
C ILE A 72 -22.64 1.24 -3.65
N PRO A 73 -22.21 2.37 -3.06
CA PRO A 73 -22.92 3.64 -3.17
C PRO A 73 -23.04 4.13 -4.62
N PRO A 74 -24.07 4.93 -4.97
CA PRO A 74 -24.29 5.40 -6.34
C PRO A 74 -23.12 6.17 -6.95
N ASN A 75 -22.32 6.84 -6.13
CA ASN A 75 -21.14 7.61 -6.54
C ASN A 75 -19.84 6.81 -6.49
N ALA A 76 -19.90 5.48 -6.39
CA ALA A 76 -18.75 4.59 -6.45
C ALA A 76 -18.87 3.56 -7.58
N THR A 77 -17.77 3.32 -8.29
CA THR A 77 -17.66 2.27 -9.32
C THR A 77 -16.43 1.41 -9.07
N PHE A 78 -16.55 0.10 -9.28
CA PHE A 78 -15.43 -0.85 -9.19
C PHE A 78 -15.20 -1.56 -10.52
N LEU A 79 -13.98 -1.53 -11.03
CA LEU A 79 -13.64 -2.04 -12.37
C LEU A 79 -12.46 -3.02 -12.33
N THR A 80 -12.56 -4.09 -13.11
CA THR A 80 -11.40 -4.95 -13.39
C THR A 80 -10.48 -4.23 -14.38
N GLN A 81 -9.38 -3.65 -13.90
CA GLN A 81 -8.52 -2.80 -14.71
C GLN A 81 -7.07 -2.84 -14.20
N SER A 82 -6.12 -2.89 -15.15
CA SER A 82 -4.68 -2.84 -14.86
C SER A 82 -4.21 -1.40 -14.65
N ILE A 83 -3.40 -1.19 -13.62
CA ILE A 83 -2.73 0.09 -13.34
C ILE A 83 -1.57 0.36 -14.31
N LEU A 84 -1.06 -0.67 -14.98
CA LEU A 84 0.02 -0.55 -15.98
C LEU A 84 -0.47 0.02 -17.31
N SER A 85 -1.79 0.03 -17.52
CA SER A 85 -2.42 0.50 -18.76
C SER A 85 -3.78 1.13 -18.46
N LEU A 86 -3.78 2.28 -17.79
CA LEU A 86 -5.02 3.03 -17.54
C LEU A 86 -5.68 3.48 -18.84
N PRO A 87 -7.02 3.55 -18.92
CA PRO A 87 -7.74 4.00 -20.12
C PRO A 87 -7.22 5.34 -20.68
N PRO A 88 -7.10 5.51 -22.02
CA PRO A 88 -6.62 6.74 -22.62
C PRO A 88 -7.47 7.99 -22.30
N ASP A 89 -8.79 7.80 -22.19
CA ASP A 89 -9.80 8.81 -21.88
C ASP A 89 -9.76 9.27 -20.40
N TRP A 90 -8.93 8.66 -19.56
CA TRP A 90 -8.73 9.08 -18.18
C TRP A 90 -7.69 10.19 -18.00
N SER A 91 -7.15 10.73 -19.10
CA SER A 91 -6.17 11.81 -19.05
C SER A 91 -6.76 13.07 -18.40
N ASN A 92 -6.05 13.67 -17.44
CA ASN A 92 -6.48 14.85 -16.68
C ASN A 92 -7.83 14.73 -15.96
N LYS A 93 -8.20 13.52 -15.52
CA LYS A 93 -9.53 13.24 -14.94
C LYS A 93 -9.56 13.35 -13.42
N PHE A 94 -8.56 12.80 -12.74
CA PHE A 94 -8.65 12.58 -11.30
C PHE A 94 -8.04 13.73 -10.50
N ALA A 95 -8.71 14.12 -9.41
CA ALA A 95 -8.18 15.04 -8.42
C ALA A 95 -7.23 14.34 -7.45
N LEU A 96 -7.51 13.06 -7.16
CA LEU A 96 -6.71 12.21 -6.29
C LEU A 96 -6.56 10.82 -6.89
N ILE A 97 -5.32 10.32 -6.92
CA ILE A 97 -5.02 8.90 -7.14
C ILE A 97 -4.39 8.35 -5.87
N HIS A 98 -4.89 7.23 -5.37
CA HIS A 98 -4.35 6.53 -4.20
C HIS A 98 -3.93 5.11 -4.58
N GLN A 99 -2.78 4.67 -4.09
CA GLN A 99 -2.29 3.29 -4.19
C GLN A 99 -1.62 2.89 -2.88
N ARG A 100 -1.68 1.61 -2.49
CA ARG A 100 -0.90 1.14 -1.34
C ARG A 100 -0.48 -0.32 -1.46
N LEU A 101 0.68 -0.62 -0.88
CA LEU A 101 1.20 -1.96 -0.62
C LEU A 101 1.41 -2.83 -1.86
N LEU A 102 1.89 -2.23 -2.95
CA LEU A 102 2.23 -2.96 -4.17
C LEU A 102 3.69 -3.38 -4.26
N ILE A 103 4.48 -3.22 -3.19
CA ILE A 103 5.85 -3.76 -3.07
C ILE A 103 6.01 -5.21 -3.54
N ALA A 104 5.00 -6.06 -3.29
CA ALA A 104 5.02 -7.48 -3.63
C ALA A 104 4.40 -7.81 -5.01
N ALA A 105 3.91 -6.79 -5.72
CA ALA A 105 3.10 -6.92 -6.93
C ALA A 105 3.70 -6.21 -8.15
N LEU A 106 4.44 -5.12 -7.95
CA LEU A 106 5.07 -4.35 -9.03
C LEU A 106 6.57 -4.65 -9.13
N ARG A 107 7.00 -4.98 -10.34
CA ARG A 107 8.43 -5.10 -10.68
C ARG A 107 9.09 -3.73 -10.64
N THR A 108 10.39 -3.73 -10.38
CA THR A 108 11.25 -2.54 -10.36
C THR A 108 11.03 -1.66 -11.60
N THR A 109 10.91 -2.28 -12.77
CA THR A 109 10.72 -1.58 -14.06
C THR A 109 9.31 -1.03 -14.27
N GLU A 110 8.33 -1.44 -13.46
CA GLU A 110 6.92 -1.05 -13.62
C GLU A 110 6.58 0.19 -12.79
N TRP A 111 7.31 0.47 -11.71
CA TRP A 111 7.05 1.64 -10.88
C TRP A 111 7.14 2.98 -11.63
N PRO A 112 8.15 3.23 -12.49
CA PRO A 112 8.18 4.45 -13.31
C PRO A 112 6.98 4.55 -14.26
N LEU A 113 6.59 3.43 -14.88
CA LEU A 113 5.42 3.39 -15.76
C LEU A 113 4.11 3.71 -15.01
N VAL A 114 3.97 3.21 -13.78
CA VAL A 114 2.83 3.54 -12.92
C VAL A 114 2.82 5.04 -12.57
N ALA A 115 3.98 5.61 -12.23
CA ALA A 115 4.11 7.04 -11.97
C ALA A 115 3.70 7.87 -13.20
N ASP A 116 4.15 7.51 -14.40
CA ASP A 116 3.77 8.18 -15.65
C ASP A 116 2.26 8.07 -15.94
N ASN A 117 1.68 6.89 -15.75
CA ASN A 117 0.25 6.67 -15.91
C ASN A 117 -0.57 7.54 -14.95
N TYR A 118 -0.14 7.65 -13.69
CA TYR A 118 -0.82 8.46 -12.69
C TYR A 118 -0.65 9.95 -12.99
N PHE A 119 0.54 10.37 -13.42
CA PHE A 119 0.78 11.74 -13.87
C PHE A 119 -0.15 12.12 -15.01
N ARG A 120 -0.29 11.26 -16.03
CA ARG A 120 -1.23 11.49 -17.14
C ARG A 120 -2.68 11.58 -16.65
N ALA A 121 -3.09 10.67 -15.78
CA ALA A 121 -4.49 10.53 -15.36
C ALA A 121 -4.94 11.63 -14.38
N LEU A 122 -4.03 12.22 -13.61
CA LEU A 122 -4.33 13.35 -12.73
C LEU A 122 -4.63 14.63 -13.52
N ARG A 123 -5.63 15.38 -13.08
CA ARG A 123 -5.86 16.76 -13.55
C ARG A 123 -4.70 17.67 -13.08
N PRO A 124 -4.42 18.79 -13.77
CA PRO A 124 -3.49 19.79 -13.25
C PRO A 124 -3.85 20.21 -11.82
N GLY A 125 -2.87 20.27 -10.94
CA GLY A 125 -3.05 20.52 -9.50
C GLY A 125 -3.55 19.30 -8.69
N GLY A 126 -3.85 18.17 -9.33
CA GLY A 126 -4.25 16.92 -8.66
C GLY A 126 -3.09 16.24 -7.94
N TRP A 127 -3.41 15.34 -7.00
CA TRP A 127 -2.45 14.69 -6.13
C TRP A 127 -2.42 13.18 -6.30
N VAL A 128 -1.24 12.60 -6.16
CA VAL A 128 -1.08 11.16 -5.94
C VAL A 128 -0.66 10.92 -4.50
N GLN A 129 -1.16 9.84 -3.89
CA GLN A 129 -0.73 9.37 -2.58
C GLN A 129 -0.46 7.86 -2.60
N PHE A 130 0.69 7.49 -2.07
CA PHE A 130 1.12 6.11 -1.87
C PHE A 130 1.29 5.79 -0.38
N CYS A 131 1.15 4.51 -0.04
CA CYS A 131 1.57 3.96 1.24
C CYS A 131 2.30 2.64 1.01
N GLU A 132 3.60 2.58 1.28
CA GLU A 132 4.42 1.38 1.13
C GLU A 132 5.14 1.03 2.43
N VAL A 133 5.38 -0.26 2.65
CA VAL A 133 6.22 -0.71 3.77
C VAL A 133 7.69 -0.38 3.47
N ASP A 134 8.49 -0.18 4.52
CA ASP A 134 9.94 -0.05 4.45
C ASP A 134 10.61 -1.29 5.06
N PRO A 135 10.90 -2.31 4.21
CA PRO A 135 11.58 -3.50 4.63
C PRO A 135 12.94 -3.29 5.31
N PRO A 136 13.86 -2.44 4.79
CA PRO A 136 15.11 -2.14 5.49
C PRO A 136 14.91 -1.63 6.93
N GLY A 137 13.89 -0.81 7.18
CA GLY A 137 13.64 -0.25 8.51
C GLY A 137 13.27 -1.29 9.58
N CYS A 138 12.87 -2.51 9.20
CA CYS A 138 12.53 -3.62 10.12
C CYS A 138 13.75 -4.38 10.69
N MET A 139 14.99 -4.06 10.31
CA MET A 139 16.18 -4.89 10.59
C MET A 139 16.61 -4.95 12.07
N SER A 140 16.02 -4.15 12.97
CA SER A 140 16.53 -3.93 14.33
C SER A 140 15.87 -4.78 15.44
N VAL A 141 14.99 -5.72 15.10
CA VAL A 141 14.22 -6.47 16.11
C VAL A 141 14.98 -7.69 16.66
N GLY A 142 15.73 -8.41 15.82
CA GLY A 142 16.52 -9.56 16.24
C GLY A 142 16.82 -10.58 15.12
N PRO A 143 17.54 -11.66 15.42
CA PRO A 143 18.00 -12.65 14.43
C PRO A 143 16.85 -13.42 13.74
N ALA A 144 15.73 -13.71 14.42
CA ALA A 144 14.61 -14.41 13.82
C ALA A 144 13.92 -13.53 12.77
N THR A 145 13.71 -12.25 13.09
CA THR A 145 13.24 -11.24 12.13
C THR A 145 14.20 -11.11 10.96
N ALA A 146 15.51 -10.98 11.21
CA ALA A 146 16.52 -10.85 10.18
C ALA A 146 16.50 -12.04 9.21
N ARG A 147 16.29 -13.27 9.71
CA ARG A 147 16.16 -14.48 8.89
C ARG A 147 14.96 -14.41 7.95
N VAL A 148 13.77 -14.05 8.46
CA VAL A 148 12.57 -13.91 7.61
C VAL A 148 12.75 -12.81 6.57
N ARG A 149 13.31 -11.64 6.96
CA ARG A 149 13.57 -10.55 6.02
C ARG A 149 14.58 -10.95 4.95
N GLY A 150 15.62 -11.71 5.30
CA GLY A 150 16.60 -12.23 4.33
C GLY A 150 15.94 -13.10 3.25
N MET A 151 15.05 -14.02 3.65
CA MET A 151 14.29 -14.86 2.72
C MET A 151 13.37 -14.01 1.82
N GLN A 152 12.69 -13.02 2.39
CA GLN A 152 11.83 -12.11 1.64
C GLN A 152 12.60 -11.23 0.65
N ARG A 153 13.77 -10.73 1.04
CA ARG A 153 14.64 -9.94 0.16
C ARG A 153 15.09 -10.79 -1.03
N GLU A 154 15.49 -12.03 -0.79
CA GLU A 154 15.87 -12.94 -1.87
C GLU A 154 14.69 -13.29 -2.79
N LEU A 155 13.50 -13.52 -2.23
CA LEU A 155 12.28 -13.73 -3.02
C LEU A 155 12.00 -12.54 -3.93
N MET A 156 12.05 -11.32 -3.39
CA MET A 156 11.81 -10.08 -4.12
C MET A 156 12.81 -9.92 -5.26
N ARG A 157 14.10 -10.16 -4.97
CA ARG A 157 15.18 -10.15 -5.97
C ARG A 157 14.92 -11.15 -7.10
N LYS A 158 14.58 -12.41 -6.78
CA LYS A 158 14.27 -13.44 -7.80
C LYS A 158 13.08 -13.06 -8.69
N ARG A 159 12.13 -12.30 -8.16
CA ARG A 159 10.93 -11.85 -8.88
C ARG A 159 11.08 -10.50 -9.59
N GLY A 160 12.26 -9.86 -9.50
CA GLY A 160 12.50 -8.53 -10.07
C GLY A 160 11.72 -7.41 -9.38
N LEU A 161 11.26 -7.66 -8.15
CA LEU A 161 10.55 -6.70 -7.32
C LEU A 161 11.56 -5.79 -6.59
N ASP A 162 11.17 -4.55 -6.34
CA ASP A 162 12.02 -3.57 -5.67
C ASP A 162 11.80 -3.63 -4.15
N TRP A 163 12.82 -4.09 -3.42
CA TRP A 163 12.79 -4.21 -1.95
C TRP A 163 12.73 -2.85 -1.24
N GLU A 164 13.18 -1.80 -1.92
CA GLU A 164 13.39 -0.45 -1.43
C GLU A 164 12.43 0.51 -2.17
N CYS A 165 11.31 0.00 -2.68
CA CYS A 165 10.39 0.78 -3.52
C CYS A 165 9.92 2.06 -2.81
N ALA A 166 9.68 2.01 -1.50
CA ALA A 166 9.28 3.16 -0.69
C ALA A 166 10.32 4.31 -0.74
N THR A 167 11.62 3.99 -0.78
CA THR A 167 12.70 4.99 -0.84
C THR A 167 12.97 5.47 -2.26
N HIS A 168 12.69 4.65 -3.27
CA HIS A 168 12.85 5.03 -4.69
C HIS A 168 11.67 5.82 -5.24
N LEU A 169 10.46 5.63 -4.68
CA LEU A 169 9.22 6.23 -5.16
C LEU A 169 9.26 7.75 -5.31
N PRO A 170 9.82 8.55 -4.36
CA PRO A 170 9.94 9.99 -4.55
C PRO A 170 10.71 10.38 -5.82
N GLY A 171 11.77 9.62 -6.14
CA GLY A 171 12.57 9.82 -7.35
C GLY A 171 11.80 9.48 -8.62
N TRP A 172 11.06 8.37 -8.63
CA TRP A 172 10.20 8.01 -9.77
C TRP A 172 9.12 9.06 -10.02
N LEU A 173 8.49 9.59 -8.96
CA LEU A 173 7.50 10.66 -9.08
C LEU A 173 8.11 11.95 -9.64
N ALA A 174 9.25 12.39 -9.11
CA ALA A 174 9.94 13.57 -9.62
C ALA A 174 10.30 13.42 -11.11
N ASN A 175 10.79 12.24 -11.52
CA ASN A 175 11.13 11.96 -12.92
C ASN A 175 9.91 12.00 -13.87
N SER A 176 8.73 11.62 -13.39
CA SER A 176 7.47 11.74 -14.15
C SER A 176 6.92 13.18 -14.22
N GLY A 177 7.57 14.13 -13.54
CA GLY A 177 7.21 15.56 -13.57
C GLY A 177 6.34 16.03 -12.40
N PHE A 178 6.15 15.21 -11.37
CA PHE A 178 5.49 15.64 -10.14
C PHE A 178 6.32 16.69 -9.38
N VAL A 179 5.63 17.59 -8.70
CA VAL A 179 6.18 18.62 -7.80
C VAL A 179 5.64 18.41 -6.38
N HIS A 180 6.19 19.12 -5.40
CA HIS A 180 5.80 19.00 -3.99
C HIS A 180 5.79 17.53 -3.50
N VAL A 181 6.84 16.80 -3.85
CA VAL A 181 7.03 15.41 -3.45
C VAL A 181 7.43 15.38 -1.97
N GLU A 182 6.56 14.86 -1.13
CA GLU A 182 6.75 14.76 0.30
C GLU A 182 6.70 13.30 0.75
N THR A 183 7.39 12.99 1.83
CA THR A 183 7.39 11.65 2.43
C THR A 183 7.35 11.74 3.94
N VAL A 184 6.47 10.96 4.55
CA VAL A 184 6.43 10.79 5.99
C VAL A 184 6.51 9.31 6.34
N MET A 185 7.44 8.98 7.24
CA MET A 185 7.51 7.65 7.81
C MET A 185 6.72 7.59 9.12
N ARG A 186 5.95 6.52 9.30
CA ARG A 186 5.32 6.17 10.58
C ARG A 186 5.62 4.73 10.93
N LYS A 187 5.79 4.51 12.22
CA LYS A 187 6.06 3.20 12.81
C LYS A 187 4.74 2.58 13.24
N VAL A 188 4.44 1.40 12.72
CA VAL A 188 3.25 0.63 13.09
C VAL A 188 3.66 -0.43 14.12
N PRO A 189 3.12 -0.39 15.35
CA PRO A 189 3.53 -1.30 16.43
C PRO A 189 3.21 -2.77 16.13
N VAL A 190 4.15 -3.65 16.49
CA VAL A 190 4.01 -5.12 16.44
C VAL A 190 4.64 -5.73 17.69
N GLY A 191 4.19 -6.92 18.09
CA GLY A 191 4.60 -7.58 19.31
C GLY A 191 3.74 -7.20 20.52
N ALA A 192 3.73 -8.08 21.52
CA ALA A 192 2.98 -7.93 22.76
C ALA A 192 3.43 -6.73 23.63
N ARG A 193 4.63 -6.18 23.39
CA ARG A 193 5.24 -5.10 24.20
C ARG A 193 5.33 -3.75 23.45
N ALA A 194 4.53 -3.57 22.40
CA ALA A 194 4.57 -2.35 21.59
C ALA A 194 3.68 -1.19 22.09
N GLY A 195 3.09 -1.32 23.29
CA GLY A 195 2.26 -0.30 23.96
C GLY A 195 0.76 -0.61 23.99
N ASP A 196 -0.02 0.24 24.67
CA ASP A 196 -1.45 0.03 24.91
C ASP A 196 -2.34 0.32 23.67
N GLY A 197 -3.25 -0.62 23.38
CA GLY A 197 -4.41 -0.45 22.50
C GLY A 197 -4.75 -1.71 21.68
N ASP A 198 -5.96 -1.76 21.12
CA ASP A 198 -6.41 -2.73 20.10
C ASP A 198 -5.66 -2.58 18.75
N ASN A 199 -4.43 -2.05 18.79
CA ASN A 199 -3.61 -1.52 17.69
C ASN A 199 -2.44 -2.43 17.38
N ASN A 200 -2.65 -3.74 17.44
CA ASN A 200 -1.58 -4.69 17.16
C ASN A 200 -1.61 -5.13 15.69
N TYR A 201 -0.67 -4.63 14.89
CA TYR A 201 -0.53 -5.02 13.48
C TYR A 201 0.07 -6.43 13.29
N THR A 202 0.49 -7.08 14.38
CA THR A 202 1.17 -8.39 14.37
C THR A 202 0.40 -9.44 13.60
N GLU A 203 -0.90 -9.63 13.86
CA GLU A 203 -1.66 -10.70 13.19
C GLU A 203 -1.82 -10.44 11.68
N ALA A 204 -1.98 -9.18 11.28
CA ALA A 204 -2.03 -8.83 9.87
C ALA A 204 -0.67 -9.02 9.19
N CYS A 205 0.44 -8.68 9.86
CA CYS A 205 1.81 -8.95 9.41
C CYS A 205 2.07 -10.45 9.25
N VAL A 206 1.85 -11.22 10.31
CA VAL A 206 2.10 -12.67 10.35
C VAL A 206 1.25 -13.37 9.30
N GLY A 207 -0.04 -13.04 9.20
CA GLY A 207 -0.92 -13.59 8.17
C GLY A 207 -0.46 -13.26 6.75
N MET A 208 0.05 -12.04 6.50
CA MET A 208 0.63 -11.67 5.21
C MET A 208 1.90 -12.47 4.91
N PHE A 209 2.77 -12.65 5.90
CA PHE A 209 4.01 -13.39 5.71
C PHE A 209 3.74 -14.86 5.49
N LEU A 210 2.86 -15.50 6.26
CA LEU A 210 2.47 -16.90 6.06
C LEU A 210 1.80 -17.12 4.69
N ALA A 211 1.10 -16.14 4.14
CA ALA A 211 0.53 -16.23 2.79
C ALA A 211 1.61 -16.32 1.69
N LEU A 212 2.87 -15.95 1.98
CA LEU A 212 3.99 -16.11 1.05
C LEU A 212 4.57 -17.53 1.05
N THR A 213 4.16 -18.44 1.93
CA THR A 213 4.79 -19.77 2.09
C THR A 213 4.89 -20.55 0.77
N VAL A 214 3.77 -20.67 0.05
CA VAL A 214 3.74 -21.35 -1.25
C VAL A 214 4.63 -20.63 -2.28
N THR A 215 4.70 -19.30 -2.22
CA THR A 215 5.56 -18.50 -3.10
C THR A 215 7.05 -18.68 -2.77
N MET A 216 7.40 -18.81 -1.49
CA MET A 216 8.77 -19.10 -1.04
C MET A 216 9.24 -20.46 -1.54
N LEU A 217 8.37 -21.48 -1.45
CA LEU A 217 8.66 -22.82 -1.95
C LEU A 217 8.80 -22.82 -3.48
N ALA A 218 7.84 -22.24 -4.20
CA ALA A 218 7.86 -22.17 -5.66
C ALA A 218 9.07 -21.41 -6.22
N ALA A 219 9.60 -20.45 -5.46
CA ALA A 219 10.80 -19.70 -5.82
C ALA A 219 12.09 -20.35 -5.29
N GLU A 220 12.03 -21.56 -4.73
CA GLU A 220 13.17 -22.30 -4.19
C GLU A 220 13.98 -21.46 -3.19
N ILE A 221 13.28 -20.72 -2.33
CA ILE A 221 13.87 -19.97 -1.20
C ILE A 221 13.97 -20.87 0.02
N VAL A 222 12.98 -21.75 0.17
CA VAL A 222 12.90 -22.78 1.22
C VAL A 222 12.70 -24.14 0.58
N VAL A 223 13.12 -25.18 1.29
CA VAL A 223 13.06 -26.58 0.80
C VAL A 223 11.73 -27.26 1.12
N ASP A 224 11.03 -26.77 2.15
CA ASP A 224 9.70 -27.22 2.55
C ASP A 224 8.92 -26.07 3.21
N GLU A 225 7.60 -26.20 3.28
CA GLU A 225 6.73 -25.17 3.86
C GLU A 225 6.99 -24.93 5.35
N GLY A 226 7.33 -25.99 6.09
CA GLY A 226 7.59 -25.96 7.53
C GLY A 226 8.75 -25.04 7.87
N GLN A 227 9.83 -25.06 7.08
CA GLN A 227 10.98 -24.18 7.25
C GLN A 227 10.59 -22.69 7.32
N TYR A 228 9.72 -22.23 6.41
CA TYR A 228 9.31 -20.83 6.37
C TYR A 228 8.25 -20.52 7.43
N ILE A 229 7.28 -21.42 7.64
CA ILE A 229 6.25 -21.28 8.68
C ILE A 229 6.92 -21.14 10.06
N ASP A 230 7.87 -21.99 10.39
CA ASP A 230 8.57 -21.96 11.68
C ASP A 230 9.45 -20.72 11.82
N ALA A 231 10.09 -20.25 10.74
CA ALA A 231 10.81 -18.99 10.78
C ALA A 231 9.89 -17.79 11.08
N VAL A 232 8.68 -17.76 10.52
CA VAL A 232 7.68 -16.72 10.82
C VAL A 232 7.16 -16.83 12.26
N LYS A 233 6.98 -18.05 12.80
CA LYS A 233 6.62 -18.26 14.22
C LYS A 233 7.72 -17.73 15.15
N ASN A 234 8.97 -18.09 14.89
CA ASN A 234 10.10 -17.63 15.71
C ASN A 234 10.25 -16.11 15.67
N MET A 235 10.03 -15.48 14.51
CA MET A 235 10.01 -14.02 14.39
C MET A 235 8.87 -13.40 15.20
N ARG A 236 7.68 -14.01 15.19
CA ARG A 236 6.55 -13.57 16.02
C ARG A 236 6.91 -13.64 17.51
N GLU A 237 7.45 -14.76 17.97
CA GLU A 237 7.89 -14.91 19.36
C GLU A 237 8.95 -13.86 19.74
N GLU A 238 9.91 -13.60 18.85
CA GLU A 238 10.89 -12.54 19.03
C GLU A 238 10.23 -11.16 19.19
N TRP A 239 9.27 -10.80 18.32
CA TRP A 239 8.53 -9.54 18.43
C TRP A 239 7.80 -9.39 19.76
N ASP A 240 7.25 -10.47 20.32
CA ASP A 240 6.55 -10.44 21.60
C ASP A 240 7.49 -10.22 22.81
N THR A 241 8.80 -10.39 22.62
CA THR A 241 9.81 -10.16 23.67
C THR A 241 10.53 -8.83 23.57
N VAL A 242 10.48 -8.16 22.41
CA VAL A 242 11.21 -6.92 22.13
C VAL A 242 10.33 -5.72 22.45
N ASP A 243 10.85 -4.80 23.26
CA ASP A 243 10.15 -3.55 23.57
C ASP A 243 10.09 -2.64 22.33
N ASN A 244 8.92 -2.05 22.08
CA ASN A 244 8.69 -1.12 20.97
C ASN A 244 9.01 -1.68 19.57
N ALA A 245 8.83 -2.99 19.34
CA ALA A 245 8.92 -3.55 18.00
C ALA A 245 7.88 -2.90 17.06
N HIS A 246 8.29 -2.61 15.82
CA HIS A 246 7.47 -1.89 14.85
C HIS A 246 7.86 -2.20 13.41
N VAL A 247 6.92 -1.99 12.51
CA VAL A 247 7.12 -2.01 11.07
C VAL A 247 6.98 -0.58 10.53
N PRO A 248 8.02 0.00 9.91
CA PRO A 248 7.92 1.32 9.31
C PRO A 248 7.19 1.25 7.97
N PHE A 249 6.37 2.28 7.75
CA PHE A 249 5.67 2.53 6.49
C PHE A 249 5.91 3.98 6.08
N HIS A 250 6.00 4.21 4.79
CA HIS A 250 6.12 5.53 4.19
C HIS A 250 4.81 5.88 3.52
N TRP A 251 4.31 7.08 3.83
CA TRP A 251 3.30 7.75 3.05
C TRP A 251 4.00 8.77 2.17
N ILE A 252 3.81 8.66 0.87
CA ILE A 252 4.43 9.53 -0.13
C ILE A 252 3.30 10.21 -0.89
N TRP A 253 3.35 11.52 -1.05
CA TRP A 253 2.42 12.22 -1.91
C TRP A 253 3.12 13.26 -2.75
N ALA A 254 2.55 13.53 -3.91
CA ALA A 254 3.10 14.50 -4.85
C ALA A 254 2.00 15.11 -5.71
N GLN A 255 2.22 16.34 -6.18
CA GLN A 255 1.26 17.09 -6.96
C GLN A 255 1.65 17.10 -8.43
N LYS A 256 0.67 16.89 -9.32
CA LYS A 256 0.83 17.28 -10.72
C LYS A 256 0.81 18.81 -10.78
N PRO A 257 1.81 19.47 -11.38
CA PRO A 257 1.83 20.93 -11.45
C PRO A 257 0.57 21.47 -12.13
N PHE A 258 0.18 22.69 -11.74
CA PHE A 258 -0.82 23.43 -12.50
C PHE A 258 -0.28 23.67 -13.91
N GLN A 259 -1.16 23.64 -14.92
CA GLN A 259 -0.79 24.11 -16.24
C GLN A 259 -0.71 25.64 -16.16
N CYS A 260 0.42 26.19 -16.61
CA CYS A 260 0.57 27.63 -16.84
C CYS A 260 -0.33 28.08 -18.00
#